data_AF-A0A8H4LLI8-F1
#
_entry.id   AF-A0A8H4LLI8-F1
#
_cell.length_a   1.000
_cell.length_b   1.000
_cell.length_c   1.000
_cell.angle_alpha   90.00
_cell.angle_beta   90.00
_cell.angle_gamma   90.00
#
_symmetry.space_group_name_H-M   'P 1'
#
loop_
_entity.id
_entity.type
_entity.pdbx_description
1 polymer ?
#
loop_
_entity_poly.entity_id
_entity_poly.type
_entity_poly.pdbx_seq_one_letter_code
_entity_poly.pdbx_strand_id
1 'polypeptide(L)'
;MMHQPDSPSRELTLDHDKEGGTDFDAWNSILDQAAARQAAQRVVIHSTPFHDHWESGTELDHETRGDWDDNGGFSNAFRAAVCRVTELPNLNTVHLRFSDKCCGLESENNWWMYDQCEMRGRRMESLRTVFSALQKRAASFDNNAIRNLSIDNLQNTPVPELVYSDDFKKVVSTVKELHLSICTEYNEHGPDQDAHKEERRTFEPFLQRDLLPSMASNLTSLTIKFDQEWGSIPGQFDGRGLSFPRLETLVLENFVIGHHDHLDWVLAQKSLKSLSLKNPRIVTHMRLDDTEVEQWRLRTDDWKRWPVGTFGFEGRNEAIFTFSGTWESVFDSIRTGLPNLVNFHLSDNSRYRPEVVNELSPFRYIVFNIGILPTPLIEVDDGCGFEFAEYYGEDAETEKAKSELATLDSAKIHETGDKRALDDLLKAVKERQ
;
A
#
# COMPACT_ATOMS: atom_id res chain seq x y z
N MET A 1 47.89 -0.92 18.24
CA MET A 1 46.68 -1.75 17.99
C MET A 1 46.38 -1.64 16.52
N MET A 2 46.61 -2.71 15.76
CA MET A 2 46.30 -2.76 14.34
C MET A 2 44.78 -2.70 14.17
N HIS A 3 44.29 -1.72 13.43
CA HIS A 3 42.91 -1.70 12.94
C HIS A 3 42.68 -2.97 12.11
N GLN A 4 41.80 -3.85 12.56
CA GLN A 4 41.18 -4.83 11.68
C GLN A 4 40.39 -4.04 10.62
N PRO A 5 40.53 -4.35 9.32
CA PRO A 5 39.68 -3.76 8.31
C PRO A 5 38.24 -4.23 8.55
N ASP A 6 37.32 -3.28 8.63
CA ASP A 6 35.88 -3.57 8.71
C ASP A 6 35.51 -4.54 7.59
N SER A 7 34.76 -5.58 7.95
CA SER A 7 34.26 -6.54 6.97
C SER A 7 33.37 -5.78 5.97
N PRO A 8 33.54 -5.98 4.66
CA PRO A 8 32.78 -5.22 3.67
C PRO A 8 31.28 -5.47 3.85
N SER A 9 30.51 -4.37 3.88
CA SER A 9 29.06 -4.43 4.07
C SER A 9 28.38 -5.22 2.95
N ARG A 10 27.41 -6.06 3.32
CA ARG A 10 26.55 -6.77 2.35
C ARG A 10 25.46 -5.88 1.75
N GLU A 11 25.18 -4.76 2.42
CA GLU A 11 24.19 -3.76 2.02
C GLU A 11 24.90 -2.45 1.71
N LEU A 12 24.62 -1.89 0.54
CA LEU A 12 25.09 -0.56 0.13
C LEU A 12 23.90 0.36 -0.08
N THR A 13 24.02 1.62 0.34
CA THR A 13 22.99 2.63 0.11
C THR A 13 23.50 3.66 -0.88
N LEU A 14 22.72 3.91 -1.92
CA LEU A 14 22.87 5.06 -2.80
C LEU A 14 22.00 6.18 -2.21
N ASP A 15 22.67 7.05 -1.48
CA ASP A 15 22.13 8.28 -0.90
C ASP A 15 22.65 9.48 -1.67
N HIS A 16 21.90 10.58 -1.57
CA HIS A 16 22.34 11.85 -2.09
C HIS A 16 23.17 12.60 -1.05
N ASP A 17 24.46 12.75 -1.32
CA ASP A 17 25.41 13.40 -0.42
C ASP A 17 25.36 14.93 -0.64
N LYS A 18 24.95 15.69 0.39
CA LYS A 18 24.82 17.16 0.30
C LYS A 18 25.91 17.97 1.00
N GLU A 19 26.83 17.34 1.74
CA GLU A 19 27.93 18.09 2.37
C GLU A 19 29.17 18.13 1.45
N GLY A 20 29.30 19.17 0.63
CA GLY A 20 30.61 19.57 0.08
C GLY A 20 30.81 19.62 -1.45
N GLY A 21 29.78 19.38 -2.26
CA GLY A 21 29.77 19.85 -3.67
C GLY A 21 29.76 18.81 -4.79
N THR A 22 29.61 17.51 -4.52
CA THR A 22 29.49 16.46 -5.56
C THR A 22 28.57 15.33 -5.07
N ASP A 23 27.42 15.18 -5.73
CA ASP A 23 26.40 14.17 -5.39
C ASP A 23 26.95 12.74 -5.64
N PHE A 24 26.63 11.81 -4.73
CA PHE A 24 27.03 10.38 -4.73
C PHE A 24 28.52 10.04 -4.58
N ASP A 25 29.35 10.94 -4.06
CA ASP A 25 30.79 10.66 -3.88
C ASP A 25 31.08 9.52 -2.91
N ALA A 26 30.29 9.36 -1.84
CA ALA A 26 30.46 8.26 -0.90
C ALA A 26 30.14 6.93 -1.60
N TRP A 27 29.02 6.87 -2.32
CA TRP A 27 28.64 5.72 -3.16
C TRP A 27 29.75 5.37 -4.15
N ASN A 28 30.27 6.38 -4.85
CA ASN A 28 31.30 6.16 -5.86
C ASN A 28 32.61 5.63 -5.26
N SER A 29 33.04 6.23 -4.14
CA SER A 29 34.26 5.83 -3.43
C SER A 29 34.18 4.41 -2.89
N ILE A 30 33.00 3.96 -2.43
CA ILE A 30 32.78 2.58 -1.99
C ILE A 30 32.88 1.62 -3.17
N LEU A 31 32.24 1.92 -4.30
CA LEU A 31 32.24 1.04 -5.47
C LEU A 31 33.58 0.97 -6.22
N ASP A 32 34.47 1.92 -5.99
CA ASP A 32 35.85 1.83 -6.49
C ASP A 32 36.66 0.74 -5.77
N GLN A 33 36.18 0.29 -4.60
CA GLN A 33 36.76 -0.83 -3.88
C GLN A 33 36.20 -2.16 -4.41
N ALA A 34 37.05 -2.95 -5.06
CA ALA A 34 36.66 -4.27 -5.59
C ALA A 34 36.07 -5.19 -4.51
N ALA A 35 36.57 -5.14 -3.27
CA ALA A 35 36.05 -5.92 -2.16
C ALA A 35 34.59 -5.58 -1.82
N ALA A 36 34.22 -4.29 -1.85
CA ALA A 36 32.85 -3.85 -1.62
C ALA A 36 31.92 -4.33 -2.73
N ARG A 37 32.33 -4.19 -4.01
CA ARG A 37 31.55 -4.68 -5.16
C ARG A 37 31.28 -6.18 -5.09
N GLN A 38 32.26 -6.96 -4.66
CA GLN A 38 32.14 -8.40 -4.52
C GLN A 38 31.31 -8.81 -3.30
N ALA A 39 31.33 -8.02 -2.21
CA ALA A 39 30.58 -8.33 -1.00
C ALA A 39 29.09 -7.95 -1.07
N ALA A 40 28.74 -6.93 -1.87
CA ALA A 40 27.39 -6.40 -1.95
C ALA A 40 26.38 -7.44 -2.47
N GLN A 41 25.32 -7.65 -1.70
CA GLN A 41 24.20 -8.54 -2.01
C GLN A 41 22.87 -7.79 -2.05
N ARG A 42 22.80 -6.63 -1.37
CA ARG A 42 21.66 -5.73 -1.30
C ARG A 42 22.07 -4.30 -1.64
N VAL A 43 21.22 -3.61 -2.39
CA VAL A 43 21.35 -2.17 -2.62
C VAL A 43 20.03 -1.49 -2.24
N VAL A 44 20.13 -0.40 -1.48
CA VAL A 44 19.05 0.55 -1.24
C VAL A 44 19.31 1.79 -2.09
N ILE A 45 18.32 2.23 -2.85
CA ILE A 45 18.40 3.41 -3.74
C ILE A 45 17.34 4.39 -3.28
N HIS A 46 17.76 5.56 -2.80
CA HIS A 46 16.86 6.66 -2.50
C HIS A 46 16.71 7.55 -3.75
N SER A 47 15.48 7.88 -4.14
CA SER A 47 15.25 8.76 -5.29
C SER A 47 15.40 10.25 -4.96
N THR A 48 15.43 10.58 -3.68
CA THR A 48 15.51 11.95 -3.14
C THR A 48 16.51 11.99 -1.97
N PRO A 49 17.04 13.17 -1.60
CA PRO A 49 17.87 13.28 -0.41
C PRO A 49 16.96 13.02 0.80
N PHE A 50 17.47 12.25 1.74
CA PHE A 50 16.69 11.63 2.80
C PHE A 50 15.97 12.64 3.71
N HIS A 51 14.70 12.36 4.00
CA HIS A 51 13.94 12.91 5.12
C HIS A 51 13.26 11.73 5.82
N ASP A 52 13.96 10.98 6.67
CA ASP A 52 13.24 10.30 7.75
C ASP A 52 13.12 11.29 8.91
N HIS A 53 11.93 11.29 9.50
CA HIS A 53 11.53 11.87 10.79
C HIS A 53 10.79 13.21 10.76
N TRP A 54 9.47 13.08 10.91
CA TRP A 54 8.54 14.03 11.53
C TRP A 54 9.07 14.74 12.80
N GLU A 55 10.07 14.18 13.48
CA GLU A 55 10.61 14.72 14.74
C GLU A 55 11.59 15.89 14.60
N SER A 56 12.22 16.12 13.44
CA SER A 56 13.26 17.16 13.36
C SER A 56 12.77 18.53 12.92
N GLY A 57 11.55 18.67 12.39
CA GLY A 57 10.98 19.98 12.01
C GLY A 57 11.82 20.80 11.02
N THR A 58 12.82 20.18 10.39
CA THR A 58 13.71 20.82 9.43
C THR A 58 13.23 20.45 8.04
N GLU A 59 12.36 21.30 7.50
CA GLU A 59 12.14 21.40 6.06
C GLU A 59 13.51 21.40 5.36
N LEU A 60 13.65 20.65 4.26
CA LEU A 60 14.76 20.87 3.33
C LEU A 60 14.80 22.37 3.05
N ASP A 61 15.89 23.03 3.41
CA ASP A 61 16.12 24.42 3.04
C ASP A 61 15.86 24.58 1.54
N HIS A 62 15.04 25.56 1.18
CA HIS A 62 14.64 25.86 -0.20
C HIS A 62 15.84 25.92 -1.15
N GLU A 63 17.01 26.37 -0.69
CA GLU A 63 18.24 26.41 -1.50
C GLU A 63 18.72 25.00 -1.89
N THR A 64 18.56 24.05 -0.97
CA THR A 64 19.02 22.68 -1.10
C THR A 64 18.11 21.88 -2.04
N ARG A 65 16.84 22.29 -2.19
CA ARG A 65 15.85 21.69 -3.11
C ARG A 65 15.75 22.43 -4.46
N GLY A 66 15.90 23.75 -4.47
CA GLY A 66 15.96 24.58 -5.68
C GLY A 66 17.08 24.15 -6.63
N ASP A 67 18.27 23.80 -6.12
CA ASP A 67 19.38 23.29 -6.94
C ASP A 67 19.07 21.95 -7.65
N TRP A 68 18.08 21.19 -7.15
CA TRP A 68 17.63 19.93 -7.74
C TRP A 68 16.62 20.12 -8.87
N ASP A 69 15.82 21.17 -8.81
CA ASP A 69 14.74 21.46 -9.76
C ASP A 69 15.10 22.54 -10.81
N ASP A 70 15.94 23.52 -10.47
CA ASP A 70 16.27 24.65 -11.36
C ASP A 70 17.34 24.35 -12.43
N ASN A 71 18.00 23.19 -12.39
CA ASN A 71 19.00 22.80 -13.40
C ASN A 71 18.44 21.94 -14.55
N GLY A 72 17.11 21.84 -14.70
CA GLY A 72 16.47 21.35 -15.94
C GLY A 72 16.81 19.92 -16.37
N GLY A 73 17.42 19.11 -15.51
CA GLY A 73 17.76 17.73 -15.80
C GLY A 73 17.85 16.94 -14.51
N PHE A 74 17.09 15.85 -14.43
CA PHE A 74 17.42 14.75 -13.53
C PHE A 74 18.91 14.44 -13.69
N SER A 75 19.65 14.50 -12.59
CA SER A 75 21.10 14.64 -12.70
C SER A 75 21.65 13.43 -13.47
N ASN A 76 22.41 13.70 -14.54
CA ASN A 76 23.19 12.64 -15.19
C ASN A 76 24.05 11.89 -14.16
N ALA A 77 24.38 12.54 -13.04
CA ALA A 77 25.00 11.95 -11.86
C ALA A 77 24.15 10.82 -11.23
N PHE A 78 22.86 11.01 -10.94
CA PHE A 78 22.00 9.95 -10.40
C PHE A 78 21.92 8.76 -11.36
N ARG A 79 21.69 9.04 -12.66
CA ARG A 79 21.70 7.99 -13.69
C ARG A 79 23.01 7.22 -13.74
N ALA A 80 24.13 7.93 -13.68
CA ALA A 80 25.46 7.33 -13.65
C ALA A 80 25.67 6.49 -12.39
N ALA A 81 25.30 7.01 -11.22
CA ALA A 81 25.42 6.34 -9.92
C ALA A 81 24.59 5.05 -9.89
N VAL A 82 23.32 5.11 -10.32
CA VAL A 82 22.45 3.92 -10.42
C VAL A 82 23.00 2.92 -11.45
N CYS A 83 23.57 3.37 -12.57
CA CYS A 83 24.16 2.45 -13.55
C CYS A 83 25.31 1.61 -12.97
N ARG A 84 25.98 2.06 -11.90
CA ARG A 84 27.04 1.30 -11.25
C ARG A 84 26.56 0.03 -10.55
N VAL A 85 25.25 -0.17 -10.36
CA VAL A 85 24.72 -1.48 -9.93
C VAL A 85 25.13 -2.62 -10.86
N THR A 86 25.43 -2.31 -12.13
CA THR A 86 25.95 -3.27 -13.12
C THR A 86 27.30 -3.86 -12.73
N GLU A 87 28.05 -3.19 -11.85
CA GLU A 87 29.36 -3.62 -11.34
C GLU A 87 29.26 -4.56 -10.12
N LEU A 88 28.04 -4.88 -9.66
CA LEU A 88 27.79 -5.67 -8.46
C LEU A 88 27.37 -7.11 -8.82
N PRO A 89 28.30 -8.07 -8.95
CA PRO A 89 27.97 -9.41 -9.46
C PRO A 89 27.09 -10.22 -8.50
N ASN A 90 27.23 -10.01 -7.19
CA ASN A 90 26.52 -10.79 -6.18
C ASN A 90 25.17 -10.19 -5.75
N LEU A 91 24.80 -9.01 -6.26
CA LEU A 91 23.53 -8.35 -5.99
C LEU A 91 22.35 -9.23 -6.36
N ASN A 92 21.44 -9.43 -5.41
CA ASN A 92 20.21 -10.19 -5.59
C ASN A 92 18.98 -9.50 -4.98
N THR A 93 19.19 -8.45 -4.18
CA THR A 93 18.13 -7.69 -3.50
C THR A 93 18.25 -6.21 -3.86
N VAL A 94 17.17 -5.61 -4.35
CA VAL A 94 17.10 -4.18 -4.66
C VAL A 94 15.93 -3.57 -3.91
N HIS A 95 16.20 -2.46 -3.24
CA HIS A 95 15.20 -1.67 -2.54
C HIS A 95 15.23 -0.26 -3.11
N LEU A 96 14.15 0.14 -3.79
CA LEU A 96 13.95 1.50 -4.26
C LEU A 96 13.00 2.21 -3.30
N ARG A 97 13.42 3.35 -2.76
CA ARG A 97 12.63 4.13 -1.80
C ARG A 97 12.40 5.53 -2.37
N PHE A 98 11.12 5.86 -2.54
CA PHE A 98 10.68 7.22 -2.84
C PHE A 98 10.45 8.02 -1.57
N SER A 99 10.36 9.34 -1.70
CA SER A 99 9.83 10.18 -0.62
C SER A 99 8.43 9.67 -0.19
N ASP A 100 8.06 9.85 1.06
CA ASP A 100 6.70 9.62 1.55
C ASP A 100 5.73 10.75 1.19
N LYS A 101 6.21 11.79 0.50
CA LYS A 101 5.39 12.88 -0.04
C LYS A 101 5.39 12.83 -1.56
N CYS A 102 4.22 12.58 -2.14
CA CYS A 102 4.00 12.63 -3.59
C CYS A 102 2.84 13.56 -3.94
N CYS A 103 2.80 14.02 -5.18
CA CYS A 103 1.76 14.92 -5.66
C CYS A 103 1.10 14.34 -6.91
N GLY A 104 -0.23 14.37 -6.93
CA GLY A 104 -1.06 13.88 -8.04
C GLY A 104 -1.16 14.88 -9.20
N LEU A 105 -1.77 14.45 -10.30
CA LEU A 105 -1.98 15.19 -11.55
C LEU A 105 -2.51 16.61 -11.33
N GLU A 106 -3.52 16.76 -10.46
CA GLU A 106 -4.16 18.04 -10.19
C GLU A 106 -3.23 19.01 -9.44
N SER A 107 -2.33 18.48 -8.60
CA SER A 107 -1.45 19.25 -7.73
C SER A 107 -0.10 19.56 -8.38
N GLU A 108 0.26 18.92 -9.50
CA GLU A 108 1.55 19.14 -10.18
C GLU A 108 1.75 20.58 -10.68
N ASN A 109 0.68 21.32 -10.93
CA ASN A 109 0.74 22.72 -11.37
C ASN A 109 0.74 23.71 -10.20
N ASN A 110 0.63 23.23 -8.95
CA ASN A 110 0.62 24.08 -7.78
C ASN A 110 2.06 24.37 -7.36
N TRP A 111 2.49 25.62 -7.53
CA TRP A 111 3.89 25.98 -7.32
C TRP A 111 4.38 25.76 -5.88
N TRP A 112 3.49 25.85 -4.88
CA TRP A 112 3.83 25.58 -3.48
C TRP A 112 4.02 24.08 -3.17
N MET A 113 3.64 23.19 -4.08
CA MET A 113 3.83 21.74 -3.92
C MET A 113 5.20 21.25 -4.41
N TYR A 114 5.91 22.03 -5.25
CA TYR A 114 7.28 21.71 -5.67
C TYR A 114 8.21 21.53 -4.46
N ASP A 115 8.00 22.33 -3.41
CA ASP A 115 8.83 22.34 -2.20
C ASP A 115 8.48 21.26 -1.19
N GLN A 116 7.38 20.51 -1.39
CA GLN A 116 6.87 19.54 -0.41
C GLN A 116 6.87 18.10 -0.95
N CYS A 117 6.61 17.88 -2.24
CA CYS A 117 6.45 16.56 -2.86
C CYS A 117 7.58 16.17 -3.83
N GLU A 118 7.94 14.89 -3.88
CA GLU A 118 8.65 14.34 -5.04
C GLU A 118 7.68 14.23 -6.24
N MET A 119 8.00 14.93 -7.34
CA MET A 119 7.14 15.00 -8.52
C MET A 119 7.00 13.68 -9.27
N ARG A 120 5.82 13.41 -9.86
CA ARG A 120 5.52 12.18 -10.62
C ARG A 120 6.53 11.91 -11.73
N GLY A 121 6.93 12.97 -12.46
CA GLY A 121 7.94 12.88 -13.52
C GLY A 121 9.28 12.34 -13.01
N ARG A 122 9.72 12.79 -11.83
CA ARG A 122 10.96 12.33 -11.18
C ARG A 122 10.85 10.88 -10.72
N ARG A 123 9.74 10.52 -10.07
CA ARG A 123 9.46 9.14 -9.65
C ARG A 123 9.52 8.17 -10.83
N MET A 124 8.85 8.53 -11.92
CA MET A 124 8.86 7.76 -13.17
C MET A 124 10.26 7.64 -13.77
N GLU A 125 11.04 8.71 -13.75
CA GLU A 125 12.40 8.68 -14.27
C GLU A 125 13.34 7.82 -13.43
N SER A 126 13.21 7.87 -12.10
CA SER A 126 13.91 6.98 -11.17
C SER A 126 13.56 5.52 -11.42
N LEU A 127 12.26 5.19 -11.57
CA LEU A 127 11.83 3.84 -11.96
C LEU A 127 12.50 3.39 -13.25
N ARG A 128 12.42 4.19 -14.32
CA ARG A 128 13.03 3.85 -15.62
C ARG A 128 14.53 3.65 -15.51
N THR A 129 15.21 4.52 -14.78
CA THR A 129 16.66 4.48 -14.59
C THR A 129 17.08 3.19 -13.89
N VAL A 130 16.41 2.85 -12.78
CA VAL A 130 16.69 1.63 -12.01
C VAL A 130 16.41 0.39 -12.84
N PHE A 131 15.23 0.26 -13.44
CA PHE A 131 14.89 -0.93 -14.23
C PHE A 131 15.79 -1.11 -15.46
N SER A 132 16.20 -0.02 -16.12
CA SER A 132 17.16 -0.10 -17.22
C SER A 132 18.54 -0.56 -16.75
N ALA A 133 19.01 -0.05 -15.60
CA ALA A 133 20.28 -0.50 -15.02
C ALA A 133 20.26 -1.99 -14.62
N LEU A 134 19.15 -2.45 -14.03
CA LEU A 134 18.97 -3.87 -13.68
C LEU A 134 18.86 -4.77 -14.92
N GLN A 135 18.19 -4.31 -15.98
CA GLN A 135 18.14 -5.03 -17.25
C GLN A 135 19.53 -5.17 -17.87
N LYS A 136 20.31 -4.08 -17.91
CA LYS A 136 21.70 -4.11 -18.41
C LYS A 136 22.55 -5.06 -17.60
N ARG A 137 22.40 -5.04 -16.27
CA ARG A 137 23.10 -5.94 -15.36
C ARG A 137 22.79 -7.41 -15.65
N ALA A 138 21.52 -7.73 -15.93
CA ALA A 138 21.08 -9.09 -16.24
C ALA A 138 21.63 -9.63 -17.57
N ALA A 139 22.22 -8.79 -18.43
CA ALA A 139 22.85 -9.23 -19.67
C ALA A 139 24.19 -9.95 -19.45
N SER A 140 24.82 -9.79 -18.28
CA SER A 140 26.05 -10.51 -17.92
C SER A 140 25.71 -11.83 -17.22
N PHE A 141 26.27 -12.94 -17.72
CA PHE A 141 26.07 -14.28 -17.14
C PHE A 141 26.74 -14.47 -15.77
N ASP A 142 27.73 -13.64 -15.45
CA ASP A 142 28.45 -13.69 -14.17
C ASP A 142 27.65 -13.05 -13.01
N ASN A 143 26.55 -12.36 -13.33
CA ASN A 143 25.73 -11.65 -12.35
C ASN A 143 24.60 -12.53 -11.83
N ASN A 144 24.41 -12.54 -10.51
CA ASN A 144 23.25 -13.16 -9.88
C ASN A 144 21.95 -12.51 -10.35
N ALA A 145 20.90 -13.29 -10.59
CA ALA A 145 19.56 -12.73 -10.86
C ALA A 145 19.01 -11.98 -9.63
N ILE A 146 18.27 -10.89 -9.88
CA ILE A 146 17.55 -10.17 -8.82
C ILE A 146 16.37 -11.02 -8.39
N ARG A 147 16.33 -11.39 -7.11
CA ARG A 147 15.29 -12.25 -6.52
C ARG A 147 14.32 -11.47 -5.65
N ASN A 148 14.80 -10.40 -5.03
CA ASN A 148 14.04 -9.62 -4.07
C ASN A 148 13.96 -8.17 -4.55
N LEU A 149 12.75 -7.68 -4.74
CA LEU A 149 12.47 -6.32 -5.15
C LEU A 149 11.54 -5.67 -4.13
N SER A 150 12.00 -4.57 -3.53
CA SER A 150 11.18 -3.73 -2.67
C SER A 150 11.06 -2.35 -3.29
N ILE A 151 9.83 -1.85 -3.42
CA ILE A 151 9.55 -0.49 -3.84
C ILE A 151 8.72 0.15 -2.74
N ASP A 152 9.34 1.09 -2.03
CA ASP A 152 8.71 1.80 -0.93
C ASP A 152 8.27 3.18 -1.38
N ASN A 153 7.09 3.56 -0.89
CA ASN A 153 6.38 4.78 -1.25
C ASN A 153 6.15 4.92 -2.76
N LEU A 154 5.86 3.82 -3.46
CA LEU A 154 5.42 3.88 -4.86
C LEU A 154 4.14 4.71 -4.92
N GLN A 155 4.13 5.78 -5.71
CA GLN A 155 2.92 6.60 -5.84
C GLN A 155 1.78 5.75 -6.41
N ASN A 156 0.57 5.92 -5.90
CA ASN A 156 -0.69 5.38 -6.40
C ASN A 156 -1.11 5.95 -7.76
N THR A 157 -0.19 6.10 -8.72
CA THR A 157 -0.51 6.50 -10.10
C THR A 157 -0.16 5.37 -11.07
N PRO A 158 -1.02 5.06 -12.06
CA PRO A 158 -0.68 4.09 -13.09
C PRO A 158 0.64 4.42 -13.80
N VAL A 159 1.47 3.39 -14.01
CA VAL A 159 2.79 3.51 -14.67
C VAL A 159 2.90 2.60 -15.91
N PRO A 160 1.97 2.70 -16.89
CA PRO A 160 1.91 1.79 -18.03
C PRO A 160 3.19 1.81 -18.89
N GLU A 161 3.85 2.97 -19.03
CA GLU A 161 5.08 3.09 -19.82
C GLU A 161 6.21 2.25 -19.24
N LEU A 162 6.23 2.06 -17.91
CA LEU A 162 7.18 1.17 -17.25
C LEU A 162 6.74 -0.29 -17.42
N VAL A 163 5.51 -0.63 -17.02
CA VAL A 163 5.02 -2.02 -16.97
C VAL A 163 5.07 -2.70 -18.34
N TYR A 164 4.77 -1.96 -19.41
CA TYR A 164 4.82 -2.51 -20.76
C TYR A 164 6.21 -2.53 -21.38
N SER A 165 7.21 -1.89 -20.76
CA SER A 165 8.59 -1.89 -21.26
C SER A 165 9.25 -3.27 -21.17
N ASP A 166 10.16 -3.53 -22.12
CA ASP A 166 10.95 -4.76 -22.13
C ASP A 166 11.90 -4.85 -20.92
N ASP A 167 12.42 -3.70 -20.47
CA ASP A 167 13.33 -3.62 -19.33
C ASP A 167 12.62 -4.11 -18.06
N PHE A 168 11.41 -3.62 -17.81
CA PHE A 168 10.59 -4.07 -16.68
C PHE A 168 10.31 -5.57 -16.77
N LYS A 169 9.70 -6.04 -17.87
CA LYS A 169 9.31 -7.45 -18.04
C LYS A 169 10.48 -8.42 -17.83
N LYS A 170 11.67 -8.09 -18.35
CA LYS A 170 12.87 -8.93 -18.18
C LYS A 170 13.30 -9.00 -16.72
N VAL A 171 13.41 -7.87 -16.03
CA VAL A 171 13.83 -7.82 -14.63
C VAL A 171 12.86 -8.61 -13.76
N VAL A 172 11.56 -8.31 -13.88
CA VAL A 172 10.54 -8.86 -12.98
C VAL A 172 10.29 -10.35 -13.19
N SER A 173 10.58 -10.87 -14.38
CA SER A 173 10.50 -12.31 -14.66
C SER A 173 11.40 -13.16 -13.75
N THR A 174 12.41 -12.57 -13.12
CA THR A 174 13.35 -13.29 -12.24
C THR A 174 13.06 -13.14 -10.74
N VAL A 175 12.20 -12.19 -10.39
CA VAL A 175 11.82 -11.82 -9.02
C VAL A 175 10.98 -12.94 -8.41
N LYS A 176 11.28 -13.25 -7.15
CA LYS A 176 10.58 -14.23 -6.31
C LYS A 176 9.87 -13.57 -5.13
N GLU A 177 10.42 -12.47 -4.63
CA GLU A 177 9.88 -11.75 -3.48
C GLU A 177 9.65 -10.29 -3.87
N LEU A 178 8.41 -9.85 -3.74
CA LEU A 178 8.00 -8.50 -4.06
C LEU A 178 7.41 -7.82 -2.82
N HIS A 179 7.95 -6.66 -2.47
CA HIS A 179 7.39 -5.76 -1.48
C HIS A 179 6.98 -4.45 -2.17
N LEU A 180 5.69 -4.13 -2.15
CA LEU A 180 5.17 -2.86 -2.63
C LEU A 180 4.55 -2.12 -1.45
N SER A 181 5.12 -0.97 -1.10
CA SER A 181 4.46 0.01 -0.23
C SER A 181 4.00 1.17 -1.11
N ILE A 182 2.69 1.36 -1.17
CA ILE A 182 2.03 2.38 -1.97
C ILE A 182 1.83 3.62 -1.10
N CYS A 183 2.15 4.78 -1.67
CA CYS A 183 1.98 6.10 -1.08
C CYS A 183 0.88 6.83 -1.85
N THR A 184 -0.03 7.44 -1.09
CA THR A 184 -1.09 8.31 -1.58
C THR A 184 -0.63 9.76 -1.64
N GLU A 185 -1.34 10.57 -2.42
CA GLU A 185 -1.04 12.00 -2.56
C GLU A 185 -0.95 12.70 -1.21
N TYR A 186 0.13 13.46 -1.03
CA TYR A 186 0.27 14.37 0.10
C TYR A 186 -0.76 15.50 -0.03
N ASN A 187 -1.53 15.68 1.04
CA ASN A 187 -2.52 16.73 1.16
C ASN A 187 -2.28 17.56 2.43
N GLU A 188 -1.67 18.73 2.26
CA GLU A 188 -1.34 19.67 3.35
C GLU A 188 -2.57 20.13 4.13
N HIS A 189 -3.73 20.22 3.47
CA HIS A 189 -4.96 20.74 4.07
C HIS A 189 -5.77 19.67 4.81
N GLY A 190 -5.27 18.44 4.89
CA GLY A 190 -5.97 17.29 5.47
C GLY A 190 -6.71 16.46 4.41
N PRO A 191 -7.12 15.22 4.73
CA PRO A 191 -7.62 14.21 3.77
C PRO A 191 -8.98 14.51 3.12
N ASP A 192 -9.46 15.75 3.28
CA ASP A 192 -10.80 16.23 2.96
C ASP A 192 -11.26 16.02 1.51
N GLN A 193 -10.32 15.81 0.60
CA GLN A 193 -10.56 15.58 -0.83
C GLN A 193 -9.82 14.35 -1.37
N ASP A 194 -9.20 13.54 -0.51
CA ASP A 194 -8.35 12.44 -0.95
C ASP A 194 -9.16 11.41 -1.75
N ALA A 195 -10.40 11.13 -1.34
CA ALA A 195 -11.27 10.20 -2.06
C ALA A 195 -11.65 10.67 -3.49
N HIS A 196 -11.56 11.98 -3.79
CA HIS A 196 -11.86 12.50 -5.12
C HIS A 196 -10.67 12.42 -6.09
N LYS A 197 -9.46 12.17 -5.57
CA LYS A 197 -8.25 12.07 -6.39
C LYS A 197 -8.39 10.97 -7.44
N GLU A 198 -7.98 11.27 -8.68
CA GLU A 198 -8.08 10.33 -9.79
C GLU A 198 -7.21 9.09 -9.55
N GLU A 199 -6.07 9.28 -8.91
CA GLU A 199 -5.10 8.26 -8.55
C GLU A 199 -5.72 7.17 -7.66
N ARG A 200 -6.56 7.56 -6.70
CA ARG A 200 -7.33 6.67 -5.82
C ARG A 200 -8.40 5.85 -6.55
N ARG A 201 -8.73 6.17 -7.81
CA ARG A 201 -9.72 5.45 -8.63
C ARG A 201 -9.07 4.60 -9.71
N THR A 202 -7.87 4.98 -10.15
CA THR A 202 -7.23 4.42 -11.35
C THR A 202 -6.12 3.44 -11.04
N PHE A 203 -5.47 3.56 -9.88
CA PHE A 203 -4.31 2.73 -9.55
C PHE A 203 -4.66 1.32 -9.15
N GLU A 204 -5.65 1.09 -8.29
CA GLU A 204 -6.04 -0.26 -7.87
C GLU A 204 -6.48 -1.14 -9.07
N PRO A 205 -7.28 -0.63 -10.03
CA PRO A 205 -7.54 -1.36 -11.27
C PRO A 205 -6.27 -1.67 -12.07
N PHE A 206 -5.33 -0.73 -12.17
CA PHE A 206 -4.05 -0.94 -12.86
C PHE A 206 -3.16 -1.96 -12.13
N LEU A 207 -3.14 -1.92 -10.79
CA LEU A 207 -2.38 -2.84 -9.93
C LEU A 207 -2.78 -4.29 -10.22
N GLN A 208 -4.09 -4.59 -10.23
CA GLN A 208 -4.57 -5.96 -10.47
C GLN A 208 -4.56 -6.40 -11.94
N ARG A 209 -4.70 -5.48 -12.91
CA ARG A 209 -4.81 -5.84 -14.33
C ARG A 209 -3.48 -5.85 -15.08
N ASP A 210 -2.53 -5.02 -14.65
CA ASP A 210 -1.32 -4.77 -15.43
C ASP A 210 -0.05 -5.04 -14.62
N LEU A 211 0.07 -4.45 -13.42
CA LEU A 211 1.29 -4.52 -12.63
C LEU A 211 1.53 -5.94 -12.06
N LEU A 212 0.60 -6.46 -11.27
CA LEU A 212 0.75 -7.77 -10.60
C LEU A 212 0.83 -8.95 -11.58
N PRO A 213 0.00 -9.03 -12.65
CA PRO A 213 0.09 -10.13 -13.62
C PRO A 213 1.46 -10.26 -14.28
N SER A 214 2.17 -9.15 -14.47
CA SER A 214 3.50 -9.12 -15.08
C SER A 214 4.56 -9.85 -14.24
N MET A 215 4.31 -10.10 -12.95
CA MET A 215 5.25 -10.70 -12.01
C MET A 215 4.79 -12.08 -11.51
N ALA A 216 3.57 -12.50 -11.83
CA ALA A 216 2.87 -13.54 -11.06
C ALA A 216 3.49 -14.94 -11.12
N SER A 217 4.14 -15.30 -12.24
CA SER A 217 4.59 -16.68 -12.51
C SER A 217 5.68 -17.23 -11.57
N ASN A 218 6.52 -16.35 -11.00
CA ASN A 218 7.68 -16.74 -10.20
C ASN A 218 7.62 -16.29 -8.74
N LEU A 219 6.65 -15.46 -8.37
CA LEU A 219 6.50 -14.96 -7.01
C LEU A 219 6.20 -16.08 -6.02
N THR A 220 7.01 -16.13 -4.96
CA THR A 220 6.84 -16.97 -3.77
C THR A 220 6.45 -16.14 -2.56
N SER A 221 6.77 -14.85 -2.53
CA SER A 221 6.35 -13.90 -1.50
C SER A 221 5.84 -12.61 -2.13
N LEU A 222 4.69 -12.13 -1.66
CA LEU A 222 4.07 -10.88 -2.08
C LEU A 222 3.65 -10.09 -0.84
N THR A 223 4.10 -8.84 -0.74
CA THR A 223 3.58 -7.86 0.20
C THR A 223 3.00 -6.69 -0.56
N ILE A 224 1.75 -6.35 -0.27
CA ILE A 224 1.08 -5.16 -0.76
C ILE A 224 0.63 -4.37 0.46
N LYS A 225 1.21 -3.20 0.62
CA LYS A 225 0.90 -2.24 1.67
C LYS A 225 0.49 -0.93 1.02
N PHE A 226 -0.53 -0.28 1.54
CA PHE A 226 -0.83 1.11 1.26
C PHE A 226 -0.66 1.89 2.57
N ASP A 227 -0.29 3.16 2.48
CA ASP A 227 -0.26 4.09 3.62
C ASP A 227 -1.67 4.46 4.12
N GLN A 228 -2.67 4.38 3.25
CA GLN A 228 -4.10 4.51 3.54
C GLN A 228 -4.87 3.21 3.21
N GLU A 229 -6.11 3.11 3.67
CA GLU A 229 -7.03 2.02 3.33
C GLU A 229 -7.28 1.91 1.81
N TRP A 230 -7.44 0.68 1.30
CA TRP A 230 -7.60 0.43 -0.13
C TRP A 230 -8.45 -0.81 -0.46
N GLY A 231 -8.88 -0.90 -1.72
CA GLY A 231 -9.43 -2.12 -2.33
C GLY A 231 -10.95 -2.15 -2.53
N SER A 232 -11.72 -1.38 -1.76
CA SER A 232 -13.18 -1.29 -1.94
C SER A 232 -13.65 -0.01 -2.62
N ILE A 233 -13.29 1.14 -2.04
CA ILE A 233 -13.78 2.46 -2.43
C ILE A 233 -12.62 3.45 -2.19
N PRO A 234 -12.37 4.42 -3.09
CA PRO A 234 -13.05 4.63 -4.37
C PRO A 234 -12.49 3.74 -5.51
N GLY A 235 -11.27 3.23 -5.36
CA GLY A 235 -10.63 2.29 -6.28
C GLY A 235 -10.96 0.83 -5.92
N GLN A 236 -11.35 0.05 -6.92
CA GLN A 236 -11.70 -1.36 -6.74
C GLN A 236 -10.52 -2.28 -6.99
N PHE A 237 -10.25 -3.14 -6.00
CA PHE A 237 -9.35 -4.29 -6.10
C PHE A 237 -10.05 -5.53 -5.57
N ASP A 238 -10.35 -6.46 -6.46
CA ASP A 238 -10.93 -7.76 -6.13
C ASP A 238 -10.02 -8.92 -6.57
N GLY A 239 -8.88 -8.61 -7.20
CA GLY A 239 -7.88 -9.56 -7.65
C GLY A 239 -8.41 -10.57 -8.68
N ARG A 240 -9.57 -10.34 -9.30
CA ARG A 240 -10.13 -11.26 -10.29
C ARG A 240 -9.16 -11.43 -11.47
N GLY A 241 -8.85 -12.69 -11.77
CA GLY A 241 -7.89 -13.05 -12.82
C GLY A 241 -6.44 -13.14 -12.34
N LEU A 242 -6.12 -12.77 -11.10
CA LEU A 242 -4.80 -12.98 -10.53
C LEU A 242 -4.56 -14.46 -10.21
N SER A 243 -3.40 -14.97 -10.64
CA SER A 243 -2.97 -16.34 -10.39
C SER A 243 -1.48 -16.37 -10.11
N PHE A 244 -1.13 -16.70 -8.86
CA PHE A 244 0.25 -16.79 -8.39
C PHE A 244 0.56 -18.25 -8.04
N PRO A 245 0.91 -19.10 -9.02
CA PRO A 245 0.97 -20.56 -8.86
C PRO A 245 2.04 -21.04 -7.86
N ARG A 246 2.94 -20.17 -7.42
CA ARG A 246 4.04 -20.47 -6.50
C ARG A 246 4.00 -19.65 -5.23
N LEU A 247 2.95 -18.84 -5.01
CA LEU A 247 2.88 -17.94 -3.87
C LEU A 247 2.75 -18.72 -2.57
N GLU A 248 3.74 -18.60 -1.70
CA GLU A 248 3.77 -19.26 -0.40
C GLU A 248 3.50 -18.28 0.74
N THR A 249 3.83 -16.99 0.55
CA THR A 249 3.63 -15.92 1.53
C THR A 249 2.88 -14.75 0.93
N LEU A 250 1.81 -14.31 1.60
CA LEU A 250 1.08 -13.10 1.25
C LEU A 250 0.92 -12.20 2.47
N VAL A 251 1.25 -10.93 2.31
CA VAL A 251 0.99 -9.87 3.28
C VAL A 251 0.13 -8.80 2.62
N LEU A 252 -1.02 -8.51 3.22
CA LEU A 252 -1.89 -7.40 2.85
C LEU A 252 -1.98 -6.44 4.03
N GLU A 253 -1.64 -5.17 3.81
CA GLU A 253 -1.75 -4.13 4.84
C GLU A 253 -2.74 -3.06 4.42
N ASN A 254 -3.62 -2.65 5.34
CA ASN A 254 -4.71 -1.67 5.15
C ASN A 254 -5.75 -2.07 4.09
N PHE A 255 -5.90 -3.37 3.80
CA PHE A 255 -6.89 -3.86 2.82
C PHE A 255 -8.31 -3.80 3.40
N VAL A 256 -9.24 -3.23 2.63
CA VAL A 256 -10.65 -3.08 2.99
C VAL A 256 -11.52 -4.03 2.18
N ILE A 257 -12.33 -4.80 2.90
CA ILE A 257 -13.33 -5.71 2.35
C ILE A 257 -14.69 -5.00 2.34
N GLY A 258 -15.28 -4.86 1.16
CA GLY A 258 -16.62 -4.28 0.96
C GLY A 258 -17.53 -5.17 0.10
N HIS A 259 -17.08 -6.38 -0.18
CA HIS A 259 -17.71 -7.29 -1.12
C HIS A 259 -17.40 -8.75 -0.75
N HIS A 260 -18.30 -9.66 -1.11
CA HIS A 260 -18.18 -11.07 -0.70
C HIS A 260 -17.03 -11.80 -1.40
N ASP A 261 -16.59 -11.34 -2.58
CA ASP A 261 -15.55 -11.97 -3.40
C ASP A 261 -14.15 -11.34 -3.26
N HIS A 262 -13.96 -10.33 -2.41
CA HIS A 262 -12.69 -9.58 -2.32
C HIS A 262 -11.46 -10.41 -1.91
N LEU A 263 -11.68 -11.55 -1.26
CA LEU A 263 -10.62 -12.48 -0.89
C LEU A 263 -10.59 -13.74 -1.77
N ASP A 264 -11.48 -13.89 -2.75
CA ASP A 264 -11.52 -15.09 -3.60
C ASP A 264 -10.19 -15.33 -4.31
N TRP A 265 -9.53 -14.27 -4.75
CA TRP A 265 -8.20 -14.35 -5.35
C TRP A 265 -7.16 -14.87 -4.36
N VAL A 266 -7.22 -14.50 -3.07
CA VAL A 266 -6.33 -15.03 -2.02
C VAL A 266 -6.63 -16.52 -1.81
N LEU A 267 -7.90 -16.87 -1.67
CA LEU A 267 -8.36 -18.25 -1.46
C LEU A 267 -8.03 -19.16 -2.65
N ALA A 268 -7.88 -18.61 -3.85
CA ALA A 268 -7.45 -19.34 -5.03
C ALA A 268 -5.97 -19.77 -4.97
N GLN A 269 -5.14 -19.14 -4.13
CA GLN A 269 -3.70 -19.44 -4.04
C GLN A 269 -3.44 -20.69 -3.18
N LYS A 270 -3.57 -21.88 -3.76
CA LYS A 270 -3.45 -23.15 -3.02
C LYS A 270 -2.04 -23.47 -2.52
N SER A 271 -1.01 -22.80 -3.04
CA SER A 271 0.38 -22.90 -2.53
C SER A 271 0.61 -22.10 -1.24
N LEU A 272 -0.34 -21.26 -0.81
CA LEU A 272 -0.14 -20.33 0.28
C LEU A 272 0.06 -21.08 1.62
N LYS A 273 1.17 -20.76 2.28
CA LYS A 273 1.60 -21.32 3.59
C LYS A 273 1.57 -20.27 4.69
N SER A 274 1.74 -19.00 4.34
CA SER A 274 1.74 -17.87 5.24
C SER A 274 0.82 -16.76 4.73
N LEU A 275 -0.11 -16.32 5.58
CA LEU A 275 -1.00 -15.19 5.30
C LEU A 275 -0.94 -14.20 6.46
N SER A 276 -0.59 -12.96 6.17
CA SER A 276 -0.61 -11.85 7.12
C SER A 276 -1.59 -10.79 6.66
N LEU A 277 -2.61 -10.52 7.48
CA LEU A 277 -3.53 -9.41 7.29
C LEU A 277 -3.20 -8.36 8.35
N LYS A 278 -2.62 -7.24 7.93
CA LYS A 278 -2.20 -6.14 8.81
C LYS A 278 -3.17 -4.99 8.67
N ASN A 279 -3.75 -4.58 9.79
CA ASN A 279 -4.81 -3.57 9.85
C ASN A 279 -5.93 -3.77 8.81
N PRO A 280 -6.47 -4.98 8.60
CA PRO A 280 -7.54 -5.17 7.64
C PRO A 280 -8.88 -4.68 8.22
N ARG A 281 -9.79 -4.22 7.35
CA ARG A 281 -11.09 -3.68 7.77
C ARG A 281 -12.22 -4.22 6.89
N ILE A 282 -13.44 -4.30 7.43
CA ILE A 282 -14.67 -4.48 6.65
C ILE A 282 -15.43 -3.15 6.64
N VAL A 283 -15.72 -2.60 5.46
CA VAL A 283 -16.60 -1.43 5.35
C VAL A 283 -18.06 -1.90 5.38
N THR A 284 -18.81 -1.43 6.37
CA THR A 284 -20.17 -1.91 6.65
C THR A 284 -21.25 -0.97 6.16
N HIS A 285 -20.98 0.33 6.21
CA HIS A 285 -21.88 1.36 5.73
C HIS A 285 -21.13 2.28 4.77
N MET A 286 -21.86 2.79 3.79
CA MET A 286 -21.34 3.71 2.79
C MET A 286 -22.37 4.81 2.54
N ARG A 287 -21.96 6.07 2.67
CA ARG A 287 -22.72 7.28 2.28
C ARG A 287 -21.91 8.10 1.29
N LEU A 288 -22.56 8.44 0.18
CA LEU A 288 -22.08 9.31 -0.89
C LEU A 288 -23.24 9.86 -1.71
N ASP A 289 -23.02 10.73 -2.70
CA ASP A 289 -24.11 11.06 -3.63
C ASP A 289 -24.17 10.04 -4.78
N ASP A 290 -25.36 9.92 -5.38
CA ASP A 290 -25.59 9.13 -6.61
C ASP A 290 -24.62 9.52 -7.74
N THR A 291 -24.19 10.78 -7.76
CA THR A 291 -23.20 11.29 -8.71
C THR A 291 -21.86 10.56 -8.56
N GLU A 292 -21.34 10.41 -7.34
CA GLU A 292 -20.08 9.69 -7.12
C GLU A 292 -20.25 8.19 -7.36
N VAL A 293 -21.41 7.60 -7.01
CA VAL A 293 -21.71 6.19 -7.32
C VAL A 293 -21.54 5.93 -8.84
N GLU A 294 -22.10 6.82 -9.67
CA GLU A 294 -22.01 6.71 -11.13
C GLU A 294 -20.59 7.03 -11.65
N GLN A 295 -19.99 8.15 -11.22
CA GLN A 295 -18.70 8.61 -11.72
C GLN A 295 -17.56 7.66 -11.36
N TRP A 296 -17.57 7.11 -10.14
CA TRP A 296 -16.56 6.17 -9.68
C TRP A 296 -16.87 4.74 -10.12
N ARG A 297 -18.05 4.51 -10.74
CA ARG A 297 -18.54 3.19 -11.17
C ARG A 297 -18.51 2.19 -10.01
N LEU A 298 -19.00 2.63 -8.86
CA LEU A 298 -18.98 1.81 -7.66
C LEU A 298 -19.82 0.56 -7.87
N ARG A 299 -19.22 -0.55 -7.46
CA ARG A 299 -19.87 -1.84 -7.43
C ARG A 299 -20.74 -1.87 -6.17
N THR A 300 -22.03 -2.12 -6.36
CA THR A 300 -23.04 -2.07 -5.29
C THR A 300 -23.93 -3.32 -5.28
N ASP A 301 -23.54 -4.37 -5.98
CA ASP A 301 -24.30 -5.62 -6.11
C ASP A 301 -24.41 -6.40 -4.79
N ASP A 302 -23.36 -6.38 -3.96
CA ASP A 302 -23.40 -6.95 -2.60
C ASP A 302 -23.98 -5.99 -1.54
N TRP A 303 -24.35 -4.78 -1.96
CA TRP A 303 -24.76 -3.70 -1.06
C TRP A 303 -26.27 -3.52 -1.07
N LYS A 304 -26.85 -3.42 0.11
CA LYS A 304 -28.24 -3.03 0.27
C LYS A 304 -28.34 -1.51 0.26
N ARG A 305 -28.99 -0.94 -0.75
CA ARG A 305 -29.33 0.50 -0.78
C ARG A 305 -30.52 0.80 0.15
N TRP A 306 -30.42 1.89 0.90
CA TRP A 306 -31.48 2.39 1.78
C TRP A 306 -32.26 3.55 1.14
N PRO A 307 -33.54 3.75 1.52
CA PRO A 307 -34.31 4.92 1.11
C PRO A 307 -33.71 6.23 1.62
N VAL A 308 -33.95 7.34 0.91
CA VAL A 308 -33.65 8.70 1.41
C VAL A 308 -34.35 8.94 2.75
N GLY A 309 -33.69 9.65 3.67
CA GLY A 309 -34.16 9.88 5.04
C GLY A 309 -33.69 8.83 6.06
N THR A 310 -33.07 7.73 5.61
CA THR A 310 -32.52 6.72 6.53
C THR A 310 -31.30 7.29 7.26
N PHE A 311 -31.12 6.97 8.53
CA PHE A 311 -30.05 7.52 9.39
C PHE A 311 -30.07 9.06 9.55
N GLY A 312 -31.21 9.71 9.29
CA GLY A 312 -31.37 11.16 9.42
C GLY A 312 -30.94 11.98 8.20
N PHE A 313 -30.47 11.32 7.15
CA PHE A 313 -29.93 11.94 5.95
C PHE A 313 -31.02 12.29 4.94
N GLU A 314 -31.34 13.58 4.78
CA GLU A 314 -32.46 14.08 3.94
C GLU A 314 -32.04 14.65 2.57
N GLY A 315 -30.76 14.54 2.21
CA GLY A 315 -30.23 15.03 0.95
C GLY A 315 -30.83 14.29 -0.25
N ARG A 316 -31.28 15.06 -1.26
CA ARG A 316 -32.02 14.53 -2.42
C ARG A 316 -31.21 13.57 -3.30
N ASN A 317 -29.88 13.67 -3.26
CA ASN A 317 -28.98 12.85 -4.07
C ASN A 317 -28.20 11.83 -3.22
N GLU A 318 -28.53 11.69 -1.93
CA GLU A 318 -27.78 10.81 -1.05
C GLU A 318 -28.05 9.34 -1.37
N ALA A 319 -26.96 8.60 -1.46
CA ALA A 319 -26.92 7.18 -1.69
C ALA A 319 -26.30 6.52 -0.45
N ILE A 320 -27.15 5.82 0.30
CA ILE A 320 -26.78 5.14 1.54
C ILE A 320 -26.86 3.65 1.32
N PHE A 321 -25.81 2.94 1.72
CA PHE A 321 -25.69 1.51 1.55
C PHE A 321 -25.20 0.82 2.81
N THR A 322 -25.61 -0.44 2.98
CA THR A 322 -25.05 -1.35 3.99
C THR A 322 -24.57 -2.65 3.35
N PHE A 323 -23.42 -3.12 3.78
CA PHE A 323 -22.83 -4.41 3.42
C PHE A 323 -22.98 -5.39 4.57
N SER A 324 -23.27 -6.66 4.23
CA SER A 324 -23.55 -7.71 5.22
C SER A 324 -22.37 -8.64 5.51
N GLY A 325 -21.20 -8.36 4.94
CA GLY A 325 -20.00 -9.17 5.18
C GLY A 325 -19.51 -9.08 6.62
N THR A 326 -18.95 -10.19 7.10
CA THR A 326 -18.50 -10.34 8.49
C THR A 326 -17.11 -10.97 8.55
N TRP A 327 -16.36 -10.67 9.60
CA TRP A 327 -15.08 -11.32 9.87
C TRP A 327 -15.26 -12.82 10.14
N GLU A 328 -16.38 -13.22 10.75
CA GLU A 328 -16.82 -14.60 10.86
C GLU A 328 -16.72 -15.34 9.51
N SER A 329 -17.38 -14.79 8.47
CA SER A 329 -17.38 -15.39 7.13
C SER A 329 -15.99 -15.40 6.47
N VAL A 330 -15.19 -14.35 6.69
CA VAL A 330 -13.83 -14.23 6.16
C VAL A 330 -12.92 -15.28 6.77
N PHE A 331 -12.89 -15.41 8.10
CA PHE A 331 -12.04 -16.37 8.78
C PHE A 331 -12.44 -17.81 8.47
N ASP A 332 -13.74 -18.11 8.40
CA ASP A 332 -14.21 -19.43 7.98
C ASP A 332 -13.82 -19.76 6.53
N SER A 333 -13.85 -18.77 5.64
CA SER A 333 -13.41 -18.92 4.25
C SER A 333 -11.90 -19.14 4.15
N ILE A 334 -11.08 -18.43 4.92
CA ILE A 334 -9.62 -18.66 5.01
C ILE A 334 -9.34 -20.08 5.54
N ARG A 335 -9.99 -20.46 6.64
CA ARG A 335 -9.82 -21.75 7.30
C ARG A 335 -10.11 -22.91 6.35
N THR A 336 -11.19 -22.82 5.58
CA THR A 336 -11.64 -23.88 4.66
C THR A 336 -10.98 -23.82 3.28
N GLY A 337 -10.72 -22.61 2.78
CA GLY A 337 -10.20 -22.35 1.43
C GLY A 337 -8.69 -22.53 1.30
N LEU A 338 -7.92 -22.37 2.39
CA LEU A 338 -6.47 -22.47 2.41
C LEU A 338 -5.99 -23.65 3.28
N PRO A 339 -6.04 -24.89 2.76
CA PRO A 339 -5.71 -26.08 3.54
C PRO A 339 -4.22 -26.22 3.90
N ASN A 340 -3.33 -25.56 3.15
CA ASN A 340 -1.87 -25.61 3.35
C ASN A 340 -1.34 -24.46 4.23
N LEU A 341 -2.24 -23.61 4.76
CA LEU A 341 -1.87 -22.48 5.59
C LEU A 341 -1.38 -22.96 6.96
N VAL A 342 -0.11 -22.74 7.25
CA VAL A 342 0.58 -23.13 8.50
C VAL A 342 1.02 -21.92 9.33
N ASN A 343 0.98 -20.72 8.76
CA ASN A 343 1.20 -19.46 9.46
C ASN A 343 0.07 -18.49 9.12
N PHE A 344 -0.61 -17.99 10.15
CA PHE A 344 -1.60 -16.93 10.03
C PHE A 344 -1.27 -15.83 11.02
N HIS A 345 -1.32 -14.59 10.53
CA HIS A 345 -1.07 -13.40 11.32
C HIS A 345 -2.15 -12.38 11.03
N LEU A 346 -2.90 -12.01 12.06
CA LEU A 346 -3.78 -10.85 12.06
C LEU A 346 -3.14 -9.81 12.98
N SER A 347 -2.92 -8.59 12.51
CA SER A 347 -2.55 -7.50 13.40
C SER A 347 -3.38 -6.26 13.18
N ASP A 348 -3.52 -5.47 14.24
CA ASP A 348 -4.12 -4.15 14.21
C ASP A 348 -3.05 -3.14 14.63
N ASN A 349 -2.86 -2.11 13.80
CA ASN A 349 -1.92 -1.03 14.08
C ASN A 349 -2.68 0.29 14.18
N SER A 350 -3.81 0.27 14.91
CA SER A 350 -4.56 1.48 15.16
C SER A 350 -3.69 2.47 15.93
N ARG A 351 -3.80 3.75 15.60
CA ARG A 351 -2.95 4.83 16.16
C ARG A 351 -2.98 4.91 17.69
N TYR A 352 -3.96 4.27 18.32
CA TYR A 352 -4.25 4.35 19.74
C TYR A 352 -3.80 3.13 20.54
N ARG A 353 -3.32 2.05 19.90
CA ARG A 353 -2.93 0.83 20.63
C ARG A 353 -1.61 0.23 20.12
N PRO A 354 -0.82 -0.41 21.01
CA PRO A 354 0.30 -1.25 20.59
C PRO A 354 -0.19 -2.34 19.66
N GLU A 355 0.66 -2.79 18.71
CA GLU A 355 0.32 -3.88 17.80
C GLU A 355 -0.18 -5.11 18.58
N VAL A 356 -1.44 -5.46 18.37
CA VAL A 356 -2.04 -6.66 18.93
C VAL A 356 -2.08 -7.73 17.86
N VAL A 357 -1.57 -8.92 18.19
CA VAL A 357 -1.41 -10.02 17.24
C VAL A 357 -2.43 -11.11 17.52
N ASN A 358 -3.16 -11.51 16.48
CA ASN A 358 -4.17 -12.56 16.50
C ASN A 358 -5.32 -12.31 17.49
N GLU A 359 -5.70 -11.05 17.63
CA GLU A 359 -6.88 -10.62 18.40
C GLU A 359 -7.81 -9.77 17.53
N LEU A 360 -9.09 -9.74 17.89
CA LEU A 360 -10.06 -8.89 17.19
C LEU A 360 -9.86 -7.43 17.58
N SER A 361 -9.65 -6.59 16.57
CA SER A 361 -9.71 -5.15 16.76
C SER A 361 -11.16 -4.70 17.03
N PRO A 362 -11.39 -3.75 17.97
CA PRO A 362 -12.67 -3.06 18.07
C PRO A 362 -12.98 -2.24 16.79
N PHE A 363 -11.94 -1.82 16.06
CA PHE A 363 -12.04 -1.01 14.85
C PHE A 363 -12.12 -1.83 13.56
N ARG A 364 -12.28 -3.16 13.65
CA ARG A 364 -12.26 -4.08 12.49
C ARG A 364 -13.40 -3.87 11.48
N TYR A 365 -14.43 -3.13 11.87
CA TYR A 365 -15.50 -2.65 11.00
C TYR A 365 -15.42 -1.13 10.93
N ILE A 366 -15.52 -0.60 9.72
CA ILE A 366 -15.47 0.84 9.45
C ILE A 366 -16.66 1.26 8.61
N VAL A 367 -16.79 2.57 8.45
CA VAL A 367 -17.82 3.20 7.64
C VAL A 367 -17.17 4.17 6.67
N PHE A 368 -17.69 4.25 5.45
CA PHE A 368 -17.31 5.25 4.46
C PHE A 368 -18.39 6.33 4.41
N ASN A 369 -18.07 7.57 4.77
CA ASN A 369 -18.97 8.71 4.68
C ASN A 369 -18.27 9.85 3.94
N ILE A 370 -18.69 10.09 2.69
CA ILE A 370 -18.14 11.20 1.92
C ILE A 370 -18.52 12.54 2.59
N GLY A 371 -17.58 13.47 2.62
CA GLY A 371 -17.79 14.80 3.20
C GLY A 371 -17.54 14.89 4.72
N ILE A 372 -17.16 13.79 5.38
CA ILE A 372 -16.61 13.83 6.73
C ILE A 372 -15.08 14.00 6.66
N LEU A 373 -14.58 14.88 7.51
CA LEU A 373 -13.18 15.27 7.65
C LEU A 373 -12.64 14.75 8.99
N PRO A 374 -11.34 14.44 9.14
CA PRO A 374 -10.30 14.56 8.12
C PRO A 374 -10.36 13.44 7.07
N THR A 375 -10.79 12.23 7.43
CA THR A 375 -10.90 11.08 6.50
C THR A 375 -12.35 10.68 6.30
N PRO A 376 -12.77 10.26 5.09
CA PRO A 376 -14.10 9.71 4.86
C PRO A 376 -14.28 8.32 5.49
N LEU A 377 -13.21 7.70 5.99
CA LEU A 377 -13.26 6.41 6.68
C LEU A 377 -13.32 6.63 8.19
N ILE A 378 -14.43 6.20 8.78
CA ILE A 378 -14.75 6.43 10.18
C ILE A 378 -14.58 5.11 10.93
N GLU A 379 -13.69 5.13 11.92
CA GLU A 379 -13.57 4.08 12.93
C GLU A 379 -14.64 4.30 14.02
N VAL A 380 -15.09 3.23 14.66
CA VAL A 380 -16.00 3.32 15.82
C VAL A 380 -15.24 3.94 16.98
N ASP A 381 -15.71 5.06 17.55
CA ASP A 381 -15.14 5.58 18.78
C ASP A 381 -15.52 4.71 19.99
N ASP A 382 -14.56 4.49 20.89
CA ASP A 382 -14.60 3.57 22.04
C ASP A 382 -15.59 4.12 23.11
N GLY A 383 -16.88 4.14 22.79
CA GLY A 383 -17.95 4.58 23.71
C GLY A 383 -19.16 5.28 23.06
N CYS A 384 -19.04 5.78 21.82
CA CYS A 384 -20.07 6.62 21.19
C CYS A 384 -20.78 5.96 19.99
N GLY A 385 -20.33 4.77 19.54
CA GLY A 385 -20.83 4.16 18.31
C GLY A 385 -20.32 4.88 17.06
N PHE A 386 -20.81 4.51 15.88
CA PHE A 386 -20.47 5.26 14.66
C PHE A 386 -21.20 6.61 14.66
N GLU A 387 -20.47 7.72 14.47
CA GLU A 387 -21.02 9.01 14.06
C GLU A 387 -21.47 8.99 12.58
N PHE A 388 -22.18 7.93 12.18
CA PHE A 388 -22.71 7.79 10.82
C PHE A 388 -24.15 8.26 10.71
N ALA A 389 -24.88 8.53 11.79
CA ALA A 389 -26.23 9.08 11.71
C ALA A 389 -26.21 10.58 12.02
N GLU A 390 -26.98 11.37 11.27
CA GLU A 390 -27.28 12.74 11.69
C GLU A 390 -28.15 12.68 12.95
N TYR A 391 -27.79 13.50 13.95
CA TYR A 391 -28.42 13.56 15.27
C TYR A 391 -29.95 13.47 15.15
N TYR A 392 -30.50 12.27 15.41
CA TYR A 392 -31.91 12.18 15.73
C TYR A 392 -32.06 12.94 17.04
N GLY A 393 -32.91 13.97 17.07
CA GLY A 393 -33.25 14.66 18.32
C GLY A 393 -33.67 13.66 19.41
N GLU A 394 -33.78 14.13 20.66
CA GLU A 394 -34.26 13.31 21.80
C GLU A 394 -35.59 12.55 21.52
N ASP A 395 -36.29 12.92 20.44
CA ASP A 395 -37.50 12.31 19.90
C ASP A 395 -37.30 11.08 18.96
N ALA A 396 -36.11 10.48 18.90
CA ALA A 396 -35.82 9.25 18.13
C ALA A 396 -36.54 7.98 18.66
N GLU A 397 -37.73 8.11 19.23
CA GLU A 397 -38.43 7.03 19.93
C GLU A 397 -39.05 5.97 19.00
N THR A 398 -38.99 6.15 17.67
CA THR A 398 -39.57 5.16 16.76
C THR A 398 -38.74 3.88 16.74
N GLU A 399 -39.41 2.72 16.85
CA GLU A 399 -38.75 1.39 16.79
C GLU A 399 -37.97 1.17 15.50
N LYS A 400 -38.37 1.86 14.40
CA LYS A 400 -37.62 1.88 13.14
C LYS A 400 -36.26 2.55 13.29
N ALA A 401 -36.20 3.75 13.87
CA ALA A 401 -34.94 4.46 14.09
C ALA A 401 -34.01 3.69 15.05
N LYS A 402 -34.55 3.09 16.12
CA LYS A 402 -33.77 2.22 17.02
C LYS A 402 -33.19 1.00 16.29
N SER A 403 -33.99 0.36 15.43
CA SER A 403 -33.53 -0.80 14.65
C SER A 403 -32.47 -0.41 13.61
N GLU A 404 -32.53 0.79 13.04
CA GLU A 404 -31.52 1.32 12.11
C GLU A 404 -30.22 1.66 12.86
N LEU A 405 -30.31 2.39 13.98
CA LEU A 405 -29.13 2.72 14.80
C LEU A 405 -28.44 1.49 15.40
N ALA A 406 -29.20 0.43 15.69
CA ALA A 406 -28.65 -0.82 16.20
C ALA A 406 -27.68 -1.49 15.22
N THR A 407 -27.74 -1.21 13.91
CA THR A 407 -26.81 -1.80 12.92
C THR A 407 -25.46 -1.10 12.89
N LEU A 408 -25.35 0.07 13.51
CA LEU A 408 -24.14 0.86 13.47
C LEU A 408 -23.00 0.08 14.17
N ASP A 409 -23.15 -0.39 15.40
CA ASP A 409 -22.07 -1.11 16.12
C ASP A 409 -21.86 -2.56 15.65
N SER A 410 -21.40 -2.73 14.40
CA SER A 410 -21.13 -4.02 13.76
C SER A 410 -20.07 -4.84 14.53
N ALA A 411 -19.10 -4.16 15.16
CA ALA A 411 -18.09 -4.81 15.99
C ALA A 411 -18.74 -5.53 17.18
N LYS A 412 -19.68 -4.91 17.87
CA LYS A 412 -20.39 -5.56 18.99
C LYS A 412 -21.39 -6.62 18.53
N ILE A 413 -22.13 -6.35 17.44
CA ILE A 413 -23.12 -7.30 16.89
C ILE A 413 -22.45 -8.62 16.51
N HIS A 414 -21.28 -8.57 15.89
CA HIS A 414 -20.61 -9.75 15.33
C HIS A 414 -19.50 -10.32 16.22
N GLU A 415 -19.25 -9.75 17.40
CA GLU A 415 -18.13 -10.13 18.29
C GLU A 415 -18.06 -11.65 18.54
N THR A 416 -19.19 -12.27 18.87
CA THR A 416 -19.22 -13.72 19.19
C THR A 416 -18.89 -14.58 17.97
N GLY A 417 -19.42 -14.23 16.79
CA GLY A 417 -19.19 -14.96 15.55
C GLY A 417 -17.75 -14.81 15.05
N ASP A 418 -17.27 -13.57 15.02
CA ASP A 418 -15.91 -13.22 14.59
C ASP A 418 -14.87 -13.92 15.47
N LYS A 419 -15.08 -13.94 16.79
CA LYS A 419 -14.13 -14.52 17.75
C LYS A 419 -14.06 -16.02 17.59
N ARG A 420 -15.22 -16.68 17.51
CA ARG A 420 -15.29 -18.13 17.26
C ARG A 420 -14.54 -18.51 15.99
N ALA A 421 -14.80 -17.81 14.88
CA ALA A 421 -14.20 -18.14 13.59
C ALA A 421 -12.67 -17.89 13.58
N LEU A 422 -12.20 -16.83 14.25
CA LEU A 422 -10.77 -16.59 14.44
C LEU A 422 -10.11 -17.69 15.26
N ASP A 423 -10.69 -18.07 16.40
CA ASP A 423 -10.18 -19.14 17.26
C ASP A 423 -10.11 -20.48 16.50
N ASP A 424 -11.16 -20.81 15.73
CA ASP A 424 -11.21 -22.00 14.88
C ASP A 424 -10.15 -21.97 13.77
N LEU A 425 -9.89 -20.81 13.16
CA LEU A 425 -8.83 -20.64 12.17
C LEU A 425 -7.46 -20.85 12.80
N LEU A 426 -7.16 -20.18 13.92
CA LEU A 426 -5.88 -20.29 14.62
C LEU A 426 -5.61 -21.73 15.07
N LYS A 427 -6.64 -22.42 15.57
CA LYS A 427 -6.56 -23.83 15.92
C LYS A 427 -6.24 -24.70 14.70
N ALA A 428 -6.95 -24.50 13.59
CA ALA A 428 -6.71 -25.26 12.35
C ALA A 428 -5.30 -25.02 11.79
N VAL A 429 -4.79 -23.79 11.85
CA VAL A 429 -3.42 -23.45 11.44
C VAL A 429 -2.39 -24.18 12.32
N LYS A 430 -2.60 -24.21 13.64
CA LYS A 430 -1.73 -24.93 14.58
C LYS A 430 -1.74 -26.44 14.36
N GLU A 431 -2.88 -27.03 13.98
CA GLU A 431 -2.99 -28.47 13.69
C GLU A 431 -2.28 -28.88 12.39
N ARG A 432 -1.94 -27.92 11.50
CA ARG A 432 -1.24 -28.17 10.24
C ARG A 432 0.28 -28.04 10.34
N GLN A 433 0.78 -27.45 11.44
CA GLN A 433 2.22 -27.37 11.75
C GLN A 433 2.73 -28.72 12.22
#